data_AF-A0A7X8QKQ7-F1
#
_entry.id   AF-A0A7X8QKQ7-F1
#
_cell.length_a   1.000
_cell.length_b   1.000
_cell.length_c   1.000
_cell.angle_alpha   90.00
_cell.angle_beta   90.00
_cell.angle_gamma   90.00
#
_symmetry.space_group_name_H-M   'P 1'
#
loop_
_entity.id
_entity.type
_entity.pdbx_description
1 polymer ?
#
loop_
_entity_poly.entity_id
_entity_poly.type
_entity_poly.pdbx_seq_one_letter_code
_entity_poly.pdbx_strand_id
1 'polypeptide(L)'
;MNKSILLHQDLGFGPDAVDYKNRLSWPSAAKEAIKAKIKTETLSEEMRILYVALTRAREKLIITGSVSNLKNALNRWISTSNTKDKKLPDYEMLKGKNYLDWIVPAILRHRSCEELREMALDGNEFKGLLIDDSSLWNIRIWHKNDIIVNNNFDELQDKEFFDWLENPIAVSDNGKINSNTANIDEINRRLSWKYKYERAAYIPAKVSVTELKRRFENQSTEESTSMSFFSAPLVKKPMFLEEQKGLNAAEKGTIIHFIMQHLDLDEIKMNSAINYSNTISNQVNKMVAKDLLTVKQAESIDTGMIVSFFNSELGKRMLTSKRINREIPFNIAIPFDEFYGKENQEYMMEETILLQGVIDCYFEEDDGIVLVDYKTDYAPKGREGIIRDRYKFQLDYYTRALEEITIKQVKDKFIYLFLTGVSLQM
;
A
#
# COMPACT_ATOMS: atom_id res chain seq x y z
N MET A 1 12.96 -15.53 -13.57
CA MET A 1 14.42 -15.81 -13.45
C MET A 1 15.13 -16.00 -14.80
N ASN A 2 14.43 -16.04 -15.95
CA ASN A 2 15.06 -16.31 -17.26
C ASN A 2 15.37 -15.04 -18.07
N LYS A 3 15.34 -13.86 -17.45
CA LYS A 3 15.70 -12.59 -18.13
C LYS A 3 17.21 -12.55 -18.36
N SER A 4 17.66 -11.83 -19.39
CA SER A 4 19.10 -11.68 -19.70
C SER A 4 19.87 -10.99 -18.57
N ILE A 5 19.22 -10.06 -17.87
CA ILE A 5 19.75 -9.37 -16.70
C ILE A 5 18.81 -9.63 -15.51
N LEU A 6 19.38 -10.01 -14.36
CA LEU A 6 18.69 -10.09 -13.08
C LEU A 6 19.11 -8.93 -12.18
N LEU A 7 18.18 -8.46 -11.35
CA LEU A 7 18.39 -7.38 -10.38
C LEU A 7 17.98 -7.87 -9.00
N HIS A 8 18.74 -7.47 -7.99
CA HIS A 8 18.52 -7.77 -6.58
C HIS A 8 18.89 -6.55 -5.75
N GLN A 9 18.11 -6.24 -4.72
CA GLN A 9 18.32 -5.05 -3.89
C GLN A 9 19.72 -5.02 -3.26
N ASP A 10 20.14 -6.12 -2.62
CA ASP A 10 21.44 -6.19 -1.94
C ASP A 10 22.62 -6.60 -2.86
N LEU A 11 22.39 -7.52 -3.81
CA LEU A 11 23.44 -8.09 -4.66
C LEU A 11 23.66 -7.30 -5.97
N GLY A 12 22.87 -6.27 -6.23
CA GLY A 12 22.98 -5.45 -7.44
C GLY A 12 22.43 -6.15 -8.67
N PHE A 13 23.22 -6.24 -9.75
CA PHE A 13 22.77 -6.78 -11.04
C PHE A 13 23.65 -7.93 -11.55
N GLY A 14 23.01 -8.91 -12.19
CA GLY A 14 23.64 -10.11 -12.75
C GLY A 14 23.25 -10.29 -14.22
N PRO A 15 24.09 -9.85 -15.17
CA PRO A 15 23.84 -10.01 -16.60
C PRO A 15 24.30 -11.39 -17.11
N ASP A 16 23.87 -11.77 -18.30
CA ASP A 16 24.57 -12.81 -19.06
C ASP A 16 25.95 -12.32 -19.49
N ALA A 17 26.95 -13.19 -19.39
CA ALA A 17 28.24 -12.97 -20.01
C ALA A 17 28.09 -13.24 -21.51
N VAL A 18 28.40 -12.23 -22.33
CA VAL A 18 28.28 -12.30 -23.79
C VAL A 18 29.66 -12.20 -24.41
N ASP A 19 30.05 -13.24 -25.15
CA ASP A 19 31.21 -13.22 -26.04
C ASP A 19 30.76 -12.87 -27.45
N TYR A 20 31.02 -11.62 -27.85
CA TYR A 20 30.64 -11.08 -29.15
C TYR A 20 31.43 -11.68 -30.33
N LYS A 21 32.65 -12.19 -30.08
CA LYS A 21 33.49 -12.79 -31.14
C LYS A 21 32.97 -14.18 -31.50
N ASN A 22 32.64 -14.97 -30.48
CA ASN A 22 32.14 -16.33 -30.65
C ASN A 22 30.60 -16.41 -30.73
N ARG A 23 29.88 -15.29 -30.54
CA ARG A 23 28.41 -15.19 -30.48
C ARG A 23 27.78 -16.12 -29.44
N LEU A 24 28.45 -16.26 -28.30
CA LEU A 24 28.01 -17.09 -27.19
C LEU A 24 27.49 -16.21 -26.05
N SER A 25 26.44 -16.69 -25.37
CA SER A 25 25.87 -16.05 -24.19
C SER A 25 25.64 -17.12 -23.13
N TRP A 26 26.08 -16.87 -21.91
CA TRP A 26 25.88 -17.77 -20.78
C TRP A 26 25.64 -16.97 -19.49
N PRO A 27 24.96 -17.54 -18.49
CA PRO A 27 24.75 -16.85 -17.24
C PRO A 27 26.08 -16.60 -16.54
N SER A 28 26.32 -15.34 -16.15
CA SER A 28 27.50 -15.00 -15.35
C SER A 28 27.41 -15.60 -13.95
N ALA A 29 28.55 -15.73 -13.27
CA ALA A 29 28.58 -16.16 -11.86
C ALA A 29 27.72 -15.25 -10.97
N ALA A 30 27.71 -13.93 -11.22
CA ALA A 30 26.85 -12.97 -10.53
C ALA A 30 25.37 -13.26 -10.75
N LYS A 31 24.98 -13.60 -11.99
CA LYS A 31 23.61 -13.96 -12.33
C LYS A 31 23.15 -15.25 -11.63
N GLU A 32 23.99 -16.28 -11.60
CA GLU A 32 23.67 -17.54 -10.89
C GLU A 32 23.55 -17.32 -9.38
N ALA A 33 24.44 -16.52 -8.78
CA ALA A 33 24.35 -16.16 -7.36
C ALA A 33 23.04 -15.41 -7.04
N ILE A 34 22.69 -14.40 -7.85
CA ILE A 34 21.44 -13.64 -7.70
C ILE A 34 20.23 -14.56 -7.87
N LYS A 35 20.24 -15.45 -8.86
CA LYS A 35 19.15 -16.41 -9.11
C LYS A 35 18.94 -17.34 -7.92
N ALA A 36 20.01 -17.86 -7.32
CA ALA A 36 19.93 -18.69 -6.13
C ALA A 36 19.37 -17.92 -4.92
N LYS A 37 19.79 -16.66 -4.75
CA LYS A 37 19.30 -15.79 -3.68
C LYS A 37 17.81 -15.47 -3.83
N ILE A 38 17.39 -14.99 -5.01
CA ILE A 38 15.97 -14.71 -5.30
C ILE A 38 15.10 -15.95 -5.07
N LYS A 39 15.56 -17.13 -5.51
CA LYS A 39 14.84 -18.38 -5.30
C LYS A 39 14.65 -18.68 -3.81
N THR A 40 15.71 -18.51 -3.03
CA THR A 40 15.68 -18.76 -1.57
C THR A 40 14.73 -17.81 -0.87
N GLU A 41 14.77 -16.52 -1.20
CA GLU A 41 13.87 -15.51 -0.63
C GLU A 41 12.42 -15.75 -1.02
N THR A 42 12.17 -16.09 -2.30
CA THR A 42 10.82 -16.43 -2.77
C THR A 42 10.26 -17.62 -1.99
N LEU A 43 11.03 -18.71 -1.88
CA LEU A 43 10.58 -19.89 -1.12
C LEU A 43 10.39 -19.60 0.37
N SER A 44 11.23 -18.74 0.95
CA SER A 44 11.09 -18.30 2.34
C SER A 44 9.78 -17.52 2.55
N GLU A 45 9.41 -16.65 1.62
CA GLU A 45 8.16 -15.90 1.71
C GLU A 45 6.94 -16.81 1.51
N GLU A 46 7.01 -17.75 0.57
CA GLU A 46 5.98 -18.77 0.36
C GLU A 46 5.78 -19.65 1.62
N MET A 47 6.86 -20.04 2.31
CA MET A 47 6.77 -20.74 3.60
C MET A 47 6.11 -19.87 4.69
N ARG A 48 6.40 -18.57 4.71
CA ARG A 48 5.77 -17.62 5.65
C ARG A 48 4.27 -17.50 5.40
N ILE A 49 3.87 -17.39 4.13
CA ILE A 49 2.45 -17.38 3.73
C ILE A 49 1.76 -18.67 4.19
N LEU A 50 2.38 -19.83 3.92
CA LEU A 50 1.84 -21.11 4.37
C LEU A 50 1.67 -21.15 5.90
N TYR A 51 2.67 -20.72 6.67
CA TYR A 51 2.58 -20.65 8.13
C TYR A 51 1.41 -19.77 8.61
N VAL A 52 1.22 -18.59 8.01
CA VAL A 52 0.10 -17.70 8.35
C VAL A 52 -1.24 -18.36 8.01
N ALA A 53 -1.33 -19.06 6.87
CA ALA A 53 -2.55 -19.76 6.48
C ALA A 53 -2.89 -20.90 7.45
N LEU A 54 -1.90 -21.69 7.87
CA LEU A 54 -2.08 -22.81 8.81
C LEU A 54 -2.49 -22.34 10.22
N THR A 55 -2.02 -21.17 10.65
CA THR A 55 -2.30 -20.63 11.99
C THR A 55 -3.61 -19.82 12.07
N ARG A 56 -4.25 -19.53 10.93
CA ARG A 56 -5.52 -18.77 10.88
C ARG A 56 -6.73 -19.63 11.28
N ALA A 57 -6.65 -20.95 11.10
CA ALA A 57 -7.76 -21.86 11.38
C ALA A 57 -7.97 -22.00 12.90
N ARG A 58 -9.21 -21.73 13.37
CA ARG A 58 -9.56 -21.77 14.79
C ARG A 58 -10.11 -23.11 15.27
N GLU A 59 -10.92 -23.77 14.44
CA GLU A 59 -11.64 -24.99 14.82
C GLU A 59 -11.25 -26.19 13.96
N LYS A 60 -11.20 -26.01 12.63
CA LYS A 60 -10.85 -27.05 11.68
C LYS A 60 -10.01 -26.49 10.54
N LEU A 61 -8.93 -27.20 10.20
CA LEU A 61 -8.07 -26.90 9.07
C LEU A 61 -8.33 -27.91 7.95
N ILE A 62 -8.68 -27.41 6.77
CA ILE A 62 -8.90 -28.23 5.57
C ILE A 62 -7.86 -27.81 4.54
N ILE A 63 -7.00 -28.75 4.14
CA ILE A 63 -5.95 -28.54 3.14
C ILE A 63 -6.30 -29.37 1.92
N THR A 64 -6.30 -28.75 0.75
CA THR A 64 -6.49 -29.42 -0.54
C THR A 64 -5.29 -29.16 -1.44
N GLY A 65 -4.98 -30.13 -2.30
CA GLY A 65 -3.90 -30.00 -3.27
C GLY A 65 -3.90 -31.16 -4.25
N SER A 66 -3.18 -30.99 -5.35
CA SER A 66 -3.12 -31.99 -6.42
C SER A 66 -1.68 -32.26 -6.82
N VAL A 67 -1.43 -33.51 -7.23
CA VAL A 67 -0.15 -33.95 -7.78
C VAL A 67 -0.42 -34.74 -9.06
N SER A 68 0.44 -34.55 -10.06
CA SER A 68 0.28 -35.23 -11.36
C SER A 68 0.58 -36.72 -11.30
N ASN A 69 1.52 -37.13 -10.45
CA ASN A 69 1.85 -38.53 -10.22
C ASN A 69 2.07 -38.75 -8.72
N LEU A 70 1.12 -39.43 -8.08
CA LEU A 70 1.13 -39.68 -6.65
C LEU A 70 2.33 -40.53 -6.21
N LYS A 71 2.67 -41.60 -6.93
CA LYS A 71 3.78 -42.51 -6.56
C LYS A 71 5.12 -41.77 -6.54
N ASN A 72 5.38 -40.95 -7.56
CA ASN A 72 6.61 -40.14 -7.62
C ASN A 72 6.66 -39.08 -6.50
N ALA A 73 5.52 -38.47 -6.18
CA ALA A 73 5.43 -37.49 -5.10
C ALA A 73 5.70 -38.13 -3.73
N LEU A 74 5.07 -39.28 -3.45
CA LEU A 74 5.26 -40.05 -2.21
C LEU A 74 6.73 -40.47 -2.01
N ASN A 75 7.37 -41.03 -3.05
CA ASN A 75 8.79 -41.41 -2.99
C ASN A 75 9.69 -40.25 -2.59
N ARG A 76 9.44 -39.07 -3.17
CA ARG A 76 10.17 -37.84 -2.83
C ARG A 76 9.90 -37.43 -1.39
N TRP A 77 8.63 -37.40 -0.96
CA TRP A 77 8.28 -36.99 0.40
C TRP A 77 8.82 -37.95 1.49
N ILE A 78 8.93 -39.25 1.19
CA ILE A 78 9.61 -40.21 2.07
C ILE A 78 11.10 -39.88 2.18
N SER A 79 11.76 -39.63 1.05
CA SER A 79 13.20 -39.32 1.06
C SER A 79 13.49 -38.09 1.93
N THR A 80 12.61 -37.08 1.88
CA THR A 80 12.71 -35.86 2.69
C THR A 80 12.38 -36.10 4.17
N SER A 81 11.44 -37.00 4.48
CA SER A 81 11.00 -37.29 5.85
C SER A 81 11.89 -38.29 6.61
N ASN A 82 12.74 -39.03 5.90
CA ASN A 82 13.74 -39.96 6.46
C ASN A 82 14.93 -39.24 7.14
N THR A 83 14.65 -38.30 8.04
CA THR A 83 15.65 -37.66 8.90
C THR A 83 15.39 -38.02 10.37
N LYS A 84 16.47 -38.15 11.15
CA LYS A 84 16.39 -38.36 12.60
C LYS A 84 16.23 -37.05 13.37
N ASP A 85 16.46 -35.92 12.74
CA ASP A 85 16.35 -34.60 13.37
C ASP A 85 14.90 -34.16 13.51
N LYS A 86 14.61 -33.32 14.52
CA LYS A 86 13.25 -32.78 14.71
C LYS A 86 12.80 -31.93 13.51
N LYS A 87 13.71 -31.18 12.89
CA LYS A 87 13.43 -30.35 11.70
C LYS A 87 13.77 -31.10 10.41
N LEU A 88 13.04 -30.77 9.34
CA LEU A 88 13.40 -31.24 7.99
C LEU A 88 14.63 -30.47 7.49
N PRO A 89 15.53 -31.10 6.69
CA PRO A 89 16.72 -30.43 6.19
C PRO A 89 16.40 -29.23 5.30
N ASP A 90 17.04 -28.09 5.55
CA ASP A 90 16.81 -26.84 4.81
C ASP A 90 17.01 -27.00 3.29
N TYR A 91 18.03 -27.77 2.90
CA TYR A 91 18.31 -28.06 1.49
C TYR A 91 17.17 -28.80 0.77
N GLU A 92 16.46 -29.69 1.47
CA GLU A 92 15.30 -30.39 0.91
C GLU A 92 14.08 -29.46 0.83
N MET A 93 13.90 -28.56 1.81
CA MET A 93 12.84 -27.56 1.78
C MET A 93 12.99 -26.60 0.59
N LEU A 94 14.22 -26.26 0.20
CA LEU A 94 14.52 -25.42 -0.97
C LEU A 94 14.23 -26.10 -2.34
N LYS A 95 14.00 -27.42 -2.35
CA LYS A 95 13.60 -28.17 -3.56
C LYS A 95 12.08 -28.24 -3.75
N GLY A 96 11.29 -27.78 -2.78
CA GLY A 96 9.82 -27.77 -2.85
C GLY A 96 9.31 -27.00 -4.07
N LYS A 97 8.35 -27.59 -4.79
CA LYS A 97 7.69 -26.98 -5.95
C LYS A 97 6.27 -26.49 -5.64
N ASN A 98 5.66 -27.04 -4.60
CA ASN A 98 4.33 -26.70 -4.13
C ASN A 98 4.27 -26.86 -2.61
N TYR A 99 3.19 -26.39 -1.97
CA TYR A 99 3.06 -26.47 -0.52
C TYR A 99 2.96 -27.91 0.02
N LEU A 100 2.46 -28.86 -0.77
CA LEU A 100 2.42 -30.28 -0.38
C LEU A 100 3.83 -30.84 -0.16
N ASP A 101 4.84 -30.33 -0.89
CA ASP A 101 6.24 -30.70 -0.71
C ASP A 101 6.82 -30.30 0.67
N TRP A 102 6.15 -29.41 1.39
CA TRP A 102 6.50 -29.06 2.78
C TRP A 102 5.58 -29.73 3.81
N ILE A 103 4.29 -29.82 3.49
CA ILE A 103 3.27 -30.36 4.40
C ILE A 103 3.38 -31.88 4.53
N VAL A 104 3.42 -32.61 3.42
CA VAL A 104 3.33 -34.09 3.46
C VAL A 104 4.54 -34.74 4.12
N PRO A 105 5.79 -34.30 3.90
CA PRO A 105 6.93 -34.84 4.65
C PRO A 105 6.83 -34.65 6.17
N ALA A 106 6.19 -33.57 6.63
CA ALA A 106 5.94 -33.35 8.06
C ALA A 106 4.84 -34.30 8.58
N ILE A 107 3.76 -34.48 7.82
CA ILE A 107 2.65 -35.39 8.16
C ILE A 107 3.10 -36.85 8.20
N LEU A 108 3.97 -37.28 7.27
CA LEU A 108 4.51 -38.65 7.26
C LEU A 108 5.23 -39.02 8.58
N ARG A 109 5.75 -38.02 9.30
CA ARG A 109 6.41 -38.20 10.59
C ARG A 109 5.44 -38.23 11.77
N HIS A 110 4.15 -37.94 11.58
CA HIS A 110 3.15 -37.95 12.65
C HIS A 110 2.67 -39.37 12.97
N ARG A 111 2.63 -39.78 14.25
CA ARG A 111 2.29 -41.17 14.62
C ARG A 111 0.98 -41.66 14.02
N SER A 112 -0.09 -40.86 14.08
CA SER A 112 -1.44 -41.21 13.57
C SER A 112 -1.57 -41.34 12.05
N CYS A 113 -0.51 -41.07 11.27
CA CYS A 113 -0.52 -41.13 9.80
C CYS A 113 0.14 -42.41 9.25
N GLU A 114 -0.17 -43.56 9.87
CA GLU A 114 0.40 -44.86 9.48
C GLU A 114 -0.04 -45.31 8.10
N GLU A 115 -1.33 -45.19 7.78
CA GLU A 115 -1.88 -45.56 6.46
C GLU A 115 -1.16 -44.83 5.32
N LEU A 116 -0.92 -43.52 5.47
CA LEU A 116 -0.19 -42.75 4.47
C LEU A 116 1.27 -43.20 4.35
N ARG A 117 1.93 -43.56 5.46
CA ARG A 117 3.29 -44.10 5.43
C ARG A 117 3.34 -45.44 4.72
N GLU A 118 2.43 -46.36 5.03
CA GLU A 118 2.37 -47.68 4.39
C GLU A 118 2.19 -47.56 2.88
N MET A 119 1.26 -46.71 2.44
CA MET A 119 1.04 -46.42 1.02
C MET A 119 2.28 -45.84 0.33
N ALA A 120 3.07 -45.05 1.07
CA ALA A 120 4.25 -44.41 0.53
C ALA A 120 5.43 -45.41 0.43
N LEU A 121 5.60 -46.28 1.43
CA LEU A 121 6.83 -47.06 1.62
C LEU A 121 6.96 -48.28 0.71
N ASP A 122 5.86 -48.73 0.09
CA ASP A 122 5.83 -49.88 -0.85
C ASP A 122 6.60 -51.09 -0.27
N GLY A 123 6.44 -51.35 1.03
CA GLY A 123 7.09 -52.45 1.77
C GLY A 123 8.44 -52.14 2.43
N ASN A 124 8.94 -50.90 2.40
CA ASN A 124 10.17 -50.49 3.09
C ASN A 124 9.93 -49.98 4.52
N GLU A 125 10.94 -50.09 5.40
CA GLU A 125 10.86 -49.50 6.74
C GLU A 125 11.06 -47.98 6.71
N PHE A 126 10.20 -47.26 7.44
CA PHE A 126 10.38 -45.83 7.69
C PHE A 126 11.55 -45.62 8.66
N LYS A 127 12.56 -44.84 8.25
CA LYS A 127 13.77 -44.61 9.05
C LYS A 127 13.83 -43.20 9.68
N GLY A 128 12.80 -42.39 9.45
CA GLY A 128 12.68 -41.05 10.03
C GLY A 128 12.20 -41.05 11.47
N LEU A 129 12.44 -39.94 12.17
CA LEU A 129 11.92 -39.72 13.52
C LEU A 129 10.40 -39.52 13.48
N LEU A 130 9.67 -40.36 14.22
CA LEU A 130 8.24 -40.18 14.47
C LEU A 130 8.02 -39.14 15.58
N ILE A 131 7.10 -38.21 15.33
CA ILE A 131 6.73 -37.14 16.23
C ILE A 131 5.37 -37.49 16.84
N ASP A 132 5.34 -37.48 18.17
CA ASP A 132 4.11 -37.60 18.94
C ASP A 132 3.53 -36.20 19.15
N ASP A 133 2.36 -35.94 18.57
CA ASP A 133 1.64 -34.67 18.66
C ASP A 133 0.14 -34.96 18.82
N SER A 134 -0.57 -34.06 19.51
CA SER A 134 -1.99 -34.24 19.82
C SER A 134 -2.93 -33.99 18.63
N SER A 135 -2.41 -33.57 17.47
CA SER A 135 -3.22 -33.28 16.29
C SER A 135 -3.87 -34.55 15.69
N LEU A 136 -5.12 -34.40 15.25
CA LEU A 136 -5.88 -35.44 14.58
C LEU A 136 -5.89 -35.18 13.08
N TRP A 137 -5.41 -36.15 12.30
CA TRP A 137 -5.32 -36.05 10.85
C TRP A 137 -6.29 -37.03 10.18
N ASN A 138 -7.08 -36.52 9.25
CA ASN A 138 -7.90 -37.33 8.34
C ASN A 138 -7.44 -37.05 6.92
N ILE A 139 -6.86 -38.06 6.28
CA ILE A 139 -6.21 -37.93 4.98
C ILE A 139 -7.02 -38.73 3.96
N ARG A 140 -7.44 -38.06 2.88
CA ARG A 140 -8.17 -38.68 1.79
C ARG A 140 -7.46 -38.42 0.48
N ILE A 141 -7.24 -39.48 -0.28
CA ILE A 141 -6.64 -39.42 -1.62
C ILE A 141 -7.76 -39.72 -2.61
N TRP A 142 -7.94 -38.82 -3.56
CA TRP A 142 -8.97 -38.93 -4.59
C TRP A 142 -8.30 -39.07 -5.95
N HIS A 143 -8.72 -40.06 -6.72
CA HIS A 143 -8.38 -40.18 -8.14
C HIS A 143 -9.45 -39.50 -8.99
N LYS A 144 -9.08 -39.18 -10.24
CA LYS A 144 -10.02 -38.57 -11.20
C LYS A 144 -11.32 -39.36 -11.33
N ASN A 145 -11.26 -40.68 -11.23
CA ASN A 145 -12.42 -41.56 -11.36
C ASN A 145 -13.35 -41.50 -10.12
N ASP A 146 -12.83 -41.18 -8.94
CA ASP A 146 -13.62 -41.12 -7.71
C ASP A 146 -14.49 -39.86 -7.66
N ILE A 147 -14.07 -38.79 -8.35
CA ILE A 147 -14.77 -37.51 -8.42
C ILE A 147 -15.88 -37.53 -9.48
N ILE A 148 -15.74 -38.34 -10.53
CA ILE A 148 -16.67 -38.35 -11.67
C ILE A 148 -17.95 -39.17 -11.38
N VAL A 149 -17.94 -40.06 -10.38
CA VAL A 149 -19.01 -41.06 -10.18
C VAL A 149 -20.16 -40.60 -9.27
N ASN A 150 -20.13 -39.41 -8.67
CA ASN A 150 -21.09 -39.05 -7.62
C ASN A 150 -22.15 -37.97 -7.97
N ASN A 151 -22.65 -37.92 -9.21
CA ASN A 151 -23.80 -37.05 -9.51
C ASN A 151 -25.15 -37.53 -8.92
N ASN A 152 -25.25 -38.76 -8.38
CA ASN A 152 -26.52 -39.31 -7.90
C ASN A 152 -26.65 -39.47 -6.37
N PHE A 153 -25.58 -39.26 -5.60
CA PHE A 153 -25.62 -39.41 -4.13
C PHE A 153 -25.79 -38.07 -3.38
N ASP A 154 -25.50 -36.94 -4.04
CA ASP A 154 -25.50 -35.61 -3.39
C ASP A 154 -26.87 -34.89 -3.45
N GLU A 155 -27.79 -35.26 -4.37
CA GLU A 155 -29.08 -34.54 -4.51
C GLU A 155 -30.07 -34.73 -3.34
N LEU A 156 -29.95 -35.82 -2.56
CA LEU A 156 -30.87 -36.11 -1.45
C LEU A 156 -30.42 -35.50 -0.11
N GLN A 157 -29.10 -35.40 0.14
CA GLN A 157 -28.58 -34.78 1.37
C GLN A 157 -28.56 -33.25 1.31
N ASP A 158 -28.33 -32.68 0.13
CA ASP A 158 -28.35 -31.22 -0.04
C ASP A 158 -29.76 -30.66 0.20
N LYS A 159 -30.82 -31.33 -0.24
CA LYS A 159 -32.20 -30.87 -0.03
C LYS A 159 -32.58 -30.76 1.45
N GLU A 160 -32.26 -31.78 2.27
CA GLU A 160 -32.56 -31.74 3.71
C GLU A 160 -31.74 -30.66 4.43
N PHE A 161 -30.50 -30.41 4.01
CA PHE A 161 -29.65 -29.37 4.58
C PHE A 161 -30.13 -27.95 4.19
N PHE A 162 -30.52 -27.74 2.93
CA PHE A 162 -31.05 -26.46 2.46
C PHE A 162 -32.45 -26.16 3.04
N ASP A 163 -33.34 -27.16 3.15
CA ASP A 163 -34.65 -27.01 3.81
C ASP A 163 -34.48 -26.64 5.31
N TRP A 164 -33.48 -27.21 5.99
CA TRP A 164 -33.14 -26.84 7.37
C TRP A 164 -32.58 -25.41 7.49
N LEU A 165 -31.79 -24.96 6.51
CA LEU A 165 -31.19 -23.63 6.49
C LEU A 165 -32.23 -22.52 6.26
N GLU A 166 -33.25 -22.79 5.43
CA GLU A 166 -34.33 -21.83 5.13
C GLU A 166 -35.41 -21.77 6.22
N ASN A 167 -35.62 -22.85 6.99
CA ASN A 167 -36.65 -22.90 8.04
C ASN A 167 -36.17 -23.55 9.36
N PRO A 168 -35.27 -22.91 10.12
CA PRO A 168 -34.74 -23.48 11.37
C PRO A 168 -35.79 -23.63 12.50
N ILE A 169 -36.99 -23.07 12.35
CA ILE A 169 -38.06 -23.06 13.38
C ILE A 169 -39.20 -24.05 13.04
N ALA A 170 -39.30 -24.54 11.81
CA ALA A 170 -40.46 -25.35 11.37
C ALA A 170 -40.41 -26.82 11.80
N VAL A 171 -39.30 -27.30 12.36
CA VAL A 171 -39.21 -28.68 12.87
C VAL A 171 -39.46 -28.70 14.38
N SER A 172 -40.71 -28.50 14.79
CA SER A 172 -41.23 -29.06 16.05
C SER A 172 -42.74 -28.88 16.17
N ASP A 173 -43.50 -29.65 15.38
CA ASP A 173 -44.92 -29.85 15.66
C ASP A 173 -45.22 -31.20 16.34
N ASN A 174 -44.22 -31.94 16.81
CA ASN A 174 -44.42 -32.95 17.85
C ASN A 174 -43.10 -33.44 18.44
N GLY A 175 -42.89 -33.16 19.73
CA GLY A 175 -41.88 -33.83 20.54
C GLY A 175 -40.66 -32.97 20.84
N LYS A 176 -40.80 -32.13 21.87
CA LYS A 176 -39.74 -31.62 22.74
C LYS A 176 -38.34 -31.65 22.11
N ILE A 177 -37.96 -30.56 21.44
CA ILE A 177 -36.55 -30.23 21.40
C ILE A 177 -36.18 -30.03 22.87
N ASN A 178 -35.38 -30.94 23.43
CA ASN A 178 -34.54 -30.65 24.59
C ASN A 178 -33.50 -29.61 24.12
N SER A 179 -33.96 -28.43 23.71
CA SER A 179 -33.11 -27.29 23.53
C SER A 179 -32.81 -26.87 24.95
N ASN A 180 -31.56 -27.09 25.37
CA ASN A 180 -30.97 -26.26 26.41
C ASN A 180 -31.25 -24.80 25.99
N THR A 181 -32.33 -24.23 26.49
CA THR A 181 -32.74 -22.83 26.29
C THR A 181 -31.60 -21.90 26.69
N ALA A 182 -30.74 -22.36 27.60
CA ALA A 182 -29.48 -21.74 27.98
C ALA A 182 -28.53 -21.42 26.80
N ASN A 183 -28.55 -22.18 25.70
CA ASN A 183 -27.62 -21.98 24.59
C ASN A 183 -28.19 -21.10 23.46
N ILE A 184 -29.51 -21.00 23.29
CA ILE A 184 -30.11 -20.17 22.22
C ILE A 184 -29.86 -18.69 22.52
N ASP A 185 -30.03 -18.28 23.78
CA ASP A 185 -29.76 -16.90 24.20
C ASP A 185 -28.28 -16.55 24.03
N GLU A 186 -27.37 -17.49 24.34
CA GLU A 186 -25.93 -17.29 24.15
C GLU A 186 -25.54 -17.24 22.66
N ILE A 187 -26.15 -18.06 21.80
CA ILE A 187 -25.97 -18.03 20.35
C ILE A 187 -26.46 -16.69 19.80
N ASN A 188 -27.68 -16.26 20.16
CA ASN A 188 -28.22 -14.97 19.73
C ASN A 188 -27.37 -13.80 20.24
N ARG A 189 -26.91 -13.83 21.50
CA ARG A 189 -26.01 -12.82 22.07
C ARG A 189 -24.72 -12.70 21.27
N ARG A 190 -24.16 -13.82 20.79
CA ARG A 190 -22.92 -13.84 19.98
C ARG A 190 -23.15 -13.41 18.53
N LEU A 191 -24.20 -13.90 17.89
CA LEU A 191 -24.49 -13.63 16.47
C LEU A 191 -25.09 -12.24 16.25
N SER A 192 -25.85 -11.73 17.22
CA SER A 192 -26.42 -10.37 17.18
C SER A 192 -25.50 -9.32 17.81
N TRP A 193 -24.29 -9.70 18.23
CA TRP A 193 -23.31 -8.76 18.75
C TRP A 193 -22.94 -7.75 17.65
N LYS A 194 -23.10 -6.47 17.96
CA LYS A 194 -22.65 -5.36 17.12
C LYS A 194 -21.44 -4.71 17.76
N TYR A 195 -20.44 -4.43 16.94
CA TYR A 195 -19.25 -3.75 17.41
C TYR A 195 -19.61 -2.34 17.87
N LYS A 196 -19.31 -2.03 19.13
CA LYS A 196 -19.61 -0.72 19.75
C LYS A 196 -19.08 0.46 18.93
N TYR A 197 -17.96 0.26 18.22
CA TYR A 197 -17.26 1.30 17.48
C TYR A 197 -17.37 1.11 15.95
N GLU A 198 -18.47 0.53 15.46
CA GLU A 198 -18.71 0.27 14.03
C GLU A 198 -18.46 1.51 13.17
N ARG A 199 -18.94 2.68 13.59
CA ARG A 199 -18.70 3.94 12.86
C ARG A 199 -17.23 4.33 12.80
N ALA A 200 -16.48 4.15 13.90
CA ALA A 200 -15.06 4.47 13.95
C ALA A 200 -14.24 3.65 12.96
N ALA A 201 -14.66 2.41 12.66
CA ALA A 201 -13.99 1.56 11.68
C ALA A 201 -14.00 2.11 10.25
N TYR A 202 -14.93 3.02 9.93
CA TYR A 202 -15.04 3.66 8.61
C TYR A 202 -14.39 5.03 8.54
N ILE A 203 -13.86 5.53 9.66
CA ILE A 203 -13.21 6.83 9.72
C ILE A 203 -11.72 6.64 9.47
N PRO A 204 -11.14 7.36 8.49
CA PRO A 204 -9.71 7.32 8.27
C PRO A 204 -8.98 7.95 9.46
N ALA A 205 -8.08 7.18 10.09
CA ALA A 205 -7.19 7.69 11.13
C ALA A 205 -6.16 8.72 10.60
N LYS A 206 -5.96 8.77 9.28
CA LYS A 206 -5.01 9.64 8.61
C LYS A 206 -5.62 10.26 7.36
N VAL A 207 -5.55 11.58 7.23
CA VAL A 207 -6.16 12.34 6.13
C VAL A 207 -5.20 13.42 5.62
N SER A 208 -5.18 13.68 4.31
CA SER A 208 -4.40 14.80 3.76
C SER A 208 -5.19 16.12 3.76
N VAL A 209 -4.48 17.25 3.84
CA VAL A 209 -5.10 18.59 3.77
C VAL A 209 -5.91 18.77 2.47
N THR A 210 -5.40 18.27 1.34
CA THR A 210 -6.09 18.33 0.04
C THR A 210 -7.39 17.51 0.03
N GLU A 211 -7.40 16.34 0.66
CA GLU A 211 -8.62 15.51 0.77
C GLU A 211 -9.67 16.17 1.65
N LEU A 212 -9.25 16.81 2.74
CA LEU A 212 -10.15 17.56 3.62
C LEU A 212 -10.80 18.73 2.88
N LYS A 213 -10.02 19.52 2.15
CA LYS A 213 -10.55 20.62 1.33
C LYS A 213 -11.68 20.14 0.41
N ARG A 214 -11.47 19.03 -0.31
CA ARG A 214 -12.48 18.47 -1.23
C ARG A 214 -13.77 18.05 -0.51
N ARG A 215 -13.67 17.58 0.74
CA ARG A 215 -14.86 17.22 1.55
C ARG A 215 -15.68 18.46 1.91
N PHE A 216 -15.04 19.53 2.35
CA PHE A 216 -15.73 20.76 2.74
C PHE A 216 -16.36 21.48 1.55
N GLU A 217 -15.68 21.53 0.40
CA GLU A 217 -16.23 22.13 -0.84
C GLU A 217 -17.49 21.39 -1.33
N ASN A 218 -17.55 20.06 -1.19
CA ASN A 218 -18.71 19.26 -1.60
C ASN A 218 -19.91 19.42 -0.65
N GLN A 219 -19.70 19.76 0.62
CA GLN A 219 -20.80 19.98 1.58
C GLN A 219 -21.52 21.31 1.36
N SER A 220 -20.86 22.31 0.76
CA SER A 220 -21.45 23.62 0.45
C SER A 220 -22.40 23.62 -0.75
N THR A 221 -22.45 22.54 -1.54
CA THR A 221 -23.42 22.40 -2.64
C THR A 221 -24.60 21.59 -2.12
N GLU A 222 -25.59 22.27 -1.57
CA GLU A 222 -26.84 21.66 -1.08
C GLU A 222 -27.57 20.95 -2.24
N GLU A 223 -27.37 19.63 -2.39
CA GLU A 223 -28.29 18.64 -2.98
C GLU A 223 -27.54 17.32 -3.24
N SER A 224 -27.13 16.62 -2.19
CA SER A 224 -26.73 15.20 -2.25
C SER A 224 -26.62 14.61 -0.85
N THR A 225 -27.75 14.27 -0.25
CA THR A 225 -27.83 13.46 0.98
C THR A 225 -27.48 11.98 0.71
N SER A 226 -26.46 11.73 -0.12
CA SER A 226 -25.89 10.43 -0.38
C SER A 226 -24.43 10.45 0.08
N MET A 227 -24.27 10.03 1.34
CA MET A 227 -23.00 9.77 2.01
C MET A 227 -22.19 8.76 1.15
N SER A 228 -21.40 9.26 0.21
CA SER A 228 -20.44 8.44 -0.52
C SER A 228 -19.27 8.19 0.42
N PHE A 229 -19.42 7.19 1.28
CA PHE A 229 -18.30 6.59 2.01
C PHE A 229 -17.21 6.27 0.99
N PHE A 230 -16.00 6.75 1.27
CA PHE A 230 -14.90 6.82 0.33
C PHE A 230 -14.58 5.44 -0.28
N SER A 231 -14.93 5.25 -1.54
CA SER A 231 -14.10 4.47 -2.45
C SER A 231 -13.01 5.42 -2.95
N ALA A 232 -11.84 5.43 -2.32
CA ALA A 232 -10.67 5.99 -2.98
C ALA A 232 -10.57 5.29 -4.35
N PRO A 233 -10.43 6.01 -5.48
CA PRO A 233 -10.28 5.34 -6.77
C PRO A 233 -9.08 4.42 -6.67
N LEU A 234 -9.37 3.12 -6.62
CA LEU A 234 -8.39 2.06 -6.61
C LEU A 234 -7.60 2.19 -7.91
N VAL A 235 -6.30 2.36 -7.77
CA VAL A 235 -5.31 2.35 -8.84
C VAL A 235 -5.36 3.61 -9.73
N LYS A 236 -4.62 4.65 -9.33
CA LYS A 236 -4.00 5.53 -10.35
C LYS A 236 -3.13 4.62 -11.21
N LYS A 237 -3.39 4.56 -12.52
CA LYS A 237 -2.55 3.79 -13.43
C LYS A 237 -1.11 4.29 -13.28
N PRO A 238 -0.12 3.38 -13.20
CA PRO A 238 1.28 3.78 -13.24
C PRO A 238 1.54 4.66 -14.47
N MET A 239 2.24 5.79 -14.30
CA MET A 239 2.52 6.76 -15.37
C MET A 239 3.08 6.14 -16.66
N PHE A 240 3.79 5.00 -16.56
CA PHE A 240 4.35 4.31 -17.73
C PHE A 240 3.32 3.55 -18.58
N LEU A 241 2.08 3.38 -18.08
CA LEU A 241 0.95 2.73 -18.78
C LEU A 241 -0.05 3.74 -19.34
N GLU A 242 0.13 5.03 -19.11
CA GLU A 242 -0.70 6.08 -19.70
C GLU A 242 -0.17 6.45 -21.09
N GLU A 243 -1.01 6.29 -22.11
CA GLU A 243 -0.70 6.76 -23.46
C GLU A 243 -0.41 8.26 -23.43
N GLN A 244 0.57 8.71 -24.24
CA GLN A 244 1.04 10.09 -24.35
C GLN A 244 -0.07 11.06 -24.80
N LYS A 245 -1.00 11.40 -23.91
CA LYS A 245 -1.71 12.68 -23.96
C LYS A 245 -0.75 13.72 -23.38
N GLY A 246 -0.69 14.89 -24.00
CA GLY A 246 0.14 16.00 -23.52
C GLY A 246 -0.12 16.30 -22.05
N LEU A 247 0.87 16.92 -21.38
CA LEU A 247 0.82 17.13 -19.95
C LEU A 247 -0.44 17.89 -19.51
N ASN A 248 -1.19 17.33 -18.58
CA ASN A 248 -2.39 17.95 -18.02
C ASN A 248 -2.02 19.12 -17.08
N ALA A 249 -3.00 19.94 -16.72
CA ALA A 249 -2.75 21.12 -15.88
C ALA A 249 -2.17 20.79 -14.50
N ALA A 250 -2.55 19.64 -13.90
CA ALA A 250 -2.05 19.20 -12.61
C ALA A 250 -0.59 18.71 -12.68
N GLU A 251 -0.22 18.05 -13.79
CA GLU A 251 1.16 17.64 -14.06
C GLU A 251 2.06 18.86 -14.23
N LYS A 252 1.61 19.89 -14.95
CA LYS A 252 2.34 21.17 -15.04
C LYS A 252 2.55 21.81 -13.68
N GLY A 253 1.52 21.80 -12.82
CA GLY A 253 1.62 22.22 -11.42
C GLY A 253 2.71 21.46 -10.67
N THR A 254 2.67 20.13 -10.76
CA THR A 254 3.65 19.25 -10.10
C THR A 254 5.09 19.53 -10.55
N ILE A 255 5.30 19.78 -11.86
CA ILE A 255 6.63 20.11 -12.40
C ILE A 255 7.10 21.48 -11.88
N ILE A 256 6.21 22.48 -11.79
CA ILE A 256 6.56 23.79 -11.22
C ILE A 256 7.00 23.67 -9.75
N HIS A 257 6.25 22.93 -8.93
CA HIS A 257 6.65 22.67 -7.54
C HIS A 257 8.01 21.96 -7.47
N PHE A 258 8.20 20.93 -8.30
CA PHE A 258 9.47 20.22 -8.38
C PHE A 258 10.65 21.14 -8.72
N ILE A 259 10.49 22.02 -9.72
CA ILE A 259 11.52 23.00 -10.07
C ILE A 259 11.77 23.92 -8.87
N MET A 260 10.73 24.52 -8.30
CA MET A 260 10.84 25.44 -7.16
C MET A 260 11.53 24.82 -5.94
N GLN A 261 11.31 23.53 -5.69
CA GLN A 261 11.98 22.77 -4.63
C GLN A 261 13.48 22.63 -4.88
N HIS A 262 13.87 22.37 -6.13
CA HIS A 262 15.24 22.00 -6.50
C HIS A 262 16.13 23.17 -6.97
N LEU A 263 15.56 24.37 -7.16
CA LEU A 263 16.36 25.54 -7.51
C LEU A 263 17.43 25.82 -6.44
N ASP A 264 18.64 26.12 -6.90
CA ASP A 264 19.72 26.64 -6.08
C ASP A 264 19.47 28.14 -5.87
N LEU A 265 18.93 28.45 -4.69
CA LEU A 265 18.57 29.81 -4.32
C LEU A 265 19.81 30.68 -4.06
N ASP A 266 20.95 30.11 -3.67
CA ASP A 266 22.17 30.88 -3.43
C ASP A 266 22.78 31.36 -4.75
N GLU A 267 22.80 30.51 -5.78
CA GLU A 267 23.17 30.92 -7.14
C GLU A 267 22.25 32.03 -7.66
N ILE A 268 20.94 31.98 -7.36
CA ILE A 268 20.00 33.04 -7.73
C ILE A 268 20.31 34.34 -6.96
N LYS A 269 20.55 34.28 -5.63
CA LYS A 269 20.90 35.44 -4.80
C LYS A 269 22.16 36.17 -5.28
N MET A 270 23.16 35.42 -5.76
CA MET A 270 24.43 35.97 -6.22
C MET A 270 24.32 36.68 -7.58
N ASN A 271 23.27 36.41 -8.35
CA ASN A 271 23.07 36.99 -9.67
C ASN A 271 22.14 38.21 -9.62
N SER A 272 22.40 39.20 -10.47
CA SER A 272 21.47 40.32 -10.66
C SER A 272 20.19 39.86 -11.35
N ALA A 273 19.07 40.53 -11.07
CA ALA A 273 17.74 40.24 -11.65
C ALA A 273 17.73 40.11 -13.19
N ILE A 274 18.62 40.83 -13.87
CA ILE A 274 18.82 40.78 -15.34
C ILE A 274 19.22 39.36 -15.81
N ASN A 275 19.93 38.61 -14.96
CA ASN A 275 20.47 37.28 -15.28
C ASN A 275 19.57 36.13 -14.81
N TYR A 276 18.48 36.38 -14.09
CA TYR A 276 17.61 35.31 -13.56
C TYR A 276 17.11 34.36 -14.65
N SER A 277 16.75 34.89 -15.82
CA SER A 277 16.29 34.05 -16.94
C SER A 277 17.34 33.02 -17.36
N ASN A 278 18.60 33.45 -17.50
CA ASN A 278 19.70 32.56 -17.87
C ASN A 278 20.05 31.59 -16.74
N THR A 279 20.10 32.07 -15.50
CA THR A 279 20.41 31.23 -14.32
C THR A 279 19.37 30.13 -14.13
N ILE A 280 18.08 30.48 -14.15
CA ILE A 280 16.98 29.52 -13.94
C ILE A 280 16.93 28.52 -15.10
N SER A 281 17.04 28.98 -16.35
CA SER A 281 17.06 28.08 -17.51
C SER A 281 18.24 27.10 -17.46
N ASN A 282 19.43 27.56 -17.04
CA ASN A 282 20.58 26.70 -16.83
C ASN A 282 20.35 25.67 -15.72
N GLN A 283 19.73 26.06 -14.60
CA GLN A 283 19.40 25.12 -13.53
C GLN A 283 18.37 24.07 -13.98
N VAL A 284 17.34 24.46 -14.74
CA VAL A 284 16.37 23.50 -15.33
C VAL A 284 17.08 22.53 -16.29
N ASN A 285 17.99 23.02 -17.13
CA ASN A 285 18.79 22.14 -18.00
C ASN A 285 19.69 21.19 -17.21
N LYS A 286 20.28 21.64 -16.09
CA LYS A 286 21.02 20.76 -15.16
C LYS A 286 20.11 19.68 -14.56
N MET A 287 18.85 19.99 -14.26
CA MET A 287 17.87 19.00 -13.78
C MET A 287 17.58 17.94 -14.85
N VAL A 288 17.43 18.35 -16.11
CA VAL A 288 17.26 17.42 -17.25
C VAL A 288 18.50 16.54 -17.42
N ALA A 289 19.70 17.12 -17.38
CA ALA A 289 20.96 16.38 -17.50
C ALA A 289 21.22 15.39 -16.36
N LYS A 290 20.57 15.58 -15.20
CA LYS A 290 20.60 14.68 -14.04
C LYS A 290 19.41 13.69 -14.02
N ASP A 291 18.64 13.61 -15.10
CA ASP A 291 17.43 12.79 -15.22
C ASP A 291 16.37 13.09 -14.13
N LEU A 292 16.38 14.30 -13.56
CA LEU A 292 15.36 14.75 -12.60
C LEU A 292 14.08 15.21 -13.31
N LEU A 293 14.21 15.69 -14.54
CA LEU A 293 13.11 16.08 -15.42
C LEU A 293 13.35 15.52 -16.81
N THR A 294 12.29 15.10 -17.49
CA THR A 294 12.37 14.81 -18.92
C THR A 294 12.43 16.10 -19.74
N VAL A 295 13.00 16.03 -20.94
CA VAL A 295 13.03 17.16 -21.89
C VAL A 295 11.63 17.71 -22.14
N LYS A 296 10.65 16.82 -22.38
CA LYS A 296 9.24 17.20 -22.59
C LYS A 296 8.63 17.93 -21.40
N GLN A 297 8.99 17.55 -20.17
CA GLN A 297 8.49 18.22 -18.95
C GLN A 297 9.10 19.62 -18.82
N ALA A 298 10.41 19.75 -19.03
CA ALA A 298 11.09 21.03 -18.98
C ALA A 298 10.57 22.02 -20.03
N GLU A 299 10.37 21.56 -21.27
CA GLU A 299 9.83 22.39 -22.36
C GLU A 299 8.35 22.81 -22.14
N SER A 300 7.62 22.09 -21.29
CA SER A 300 6.20 22.36 -21.04
C SER A 300 5.94 23.52 -20.06
N ILE A 301 6.97 23.97 -19.35
CA ILE A 301 6.93 25.03 -18.34
C ILE A 301 7.61 26.27 -18.87
N ASP A 302 6.91 27.40 -18.78
CA ASP A 302 7.50 28.71 -19.04
C ASP A 302 8.32 29.17 -17.82
N THR A 303 9.65 29.13 -17.95
CA THR A 303 10.57 29.58 -16.90
C THR A 303 10.42 31.08 -16.59
N GLY A 304 9.82 31.86 -17.50
CA GLY A 304 9.47 33.26 -17.27
C GLY A 304 8.52 33.47 -16.09
N MET A 305 7.66 32.50 -15.79
CA MET A 305 6.78 32.55 -14.60
C MET A 305 7.58 32.49 -13.29
N ILE A 306 8.66 31.71 -13.28
CA ILE A 306 9.58 31.57 -12.14
C ILE A 306 10.45 32.82 -12.01
N VAL A 307 10.95 33.35 -13.13
CA VAL A 307 11.67 34.63 -13.16
C VAL A 307 10.80 35.76 -12.58
N SER A 308 9.50 35.76 -12.93
CA SER A 308 8.54 36.74 -12.41
C SER A 308 8.36 36.64 -10.90
N PHE A 309 8.38 35.43 -10.34
CA PHE A 309 8.33 35.21 -8.89
C PHE A 309 9.52 35.85 -8.19
N PHE A 310 10.76 35.57 -8.63
CA PHE A 310 11.95 36.13 -7.99
C PHE A 310 12.11 37.65 -8.18
N ASN A 311 11.45 38.22 -9.19
CA ASN A 311 11.37 39.67 -9.39
C ASN A 311 10.27 40.35 -8.56
N SER A 312 9.29 39.59 -8.07
CA SER A 312 8.24 40.09 -7.19
C SER A 312 8.78 40.50 -5.82
N GLU A 313 8.00 41.30 -5.08
CA GLU A 313 8.33 41.68 -3.71
C GLU A 313 8.48 40.46 -2.79
N LEU A 314 7.57 39.48 -2.92
CA LEU A 314 7.61 38.24 -2.15
C LEU A 314 8.87 37.42 -2.45
N GLY A 315 9.25 37.30 -3.71
CA GLY A 315 10.48 36.61 -4.12
C GLY A 315 11.73 37.29 -3.57
N LYS A 316 11.79 38.62 -3.59
CA LYS A 316 12.91 39.40 -3.01
C LYS A 316 12.99 39.23 -1.49
N ARG A 317 11.86 39.25 -0.78
CA ARG A 317 11.79 38.94 0.66
C ARG A 317 12.34 37.55 0.94
N MET A 318 11.87 36.55 0.20
CA MET A 318 12.35 35.16 0.32
C MET A 318 13.86 35.06 0.12
N LEU A 319 14.40 35.67 -0.94
CA LEU A 319 15.85 35.64 -1.22
C LEU A 319 16.69 36.38 -0.15
N THR A 320 16.12 37.37 0.53
CA THR A 320 16.80 38.10 1.61
C THR A 320 16.88 37.27 2.90
N SER A 321 15.96 36.33 3.09
CA SER A 321 15.96 35.47 4.28
C SER A 321 17.19 34.56 4.35
N LYS A 322 17.67 34.37 5.59
CA LYS A 322 18.75 33.44 5.93
C LYS A 322 18.28 31.98 5.96
N ARG A 323 16.99 31.74 6.22
CA ARG A 323 16.44 30.40 6.41
C ARG A 323 15.17 30.25 5.58
N ILE A 324 15.30 29.49 4.51
CA ILE A 324 14.23 29.17 3.56
C ILE A 324 14.04 27.66 3.58
N ASN A 325 12.84 27.21 3.89
CA ASN A 325 12.47 25.80 3.94
C ASN A 325 11.42 25.55 2.85
N ARG A 326 11.62 24.51 2.03
CA ARG A 326 10.77 24.19 0.89
C ARG A 326 10.35 22.72 0.95
N GLU A 327 9.12 22.42 0.52
CA GLU A 327 8.53 21.07 0.48
C GLU A 327 8.68 20.33 1.83
N ILE A 328 8.23 20.98 2.90
CA ILE A 328 8.35 20.44 4.26
C ILE A 328 7.11 19.61 4.60
N PRO A 329 7.23 18.28 4.75
CA PRO A 329 6.13 17.45 5.18
C PRO A 329 5.86 17.67 6.68
N PHE A 330 4.60 17.63 7.06
CA PHE A 330 4.21 17.68 8.46
C PHE A 330 3.12 16.66 8.75
N ASN A 331 3.02 16.29 10.03
CA ASN A 331 1.89 15.57 10.57
C ASN A 331 1.50 16.22 11.89
N ILE A 332 0.22 16.57 12.06
CA ILE A 332 -0.32 17.09 13.32
C ILE A 332 -1.56 16.30 13.72
N ALA A 333 -1.78 16.18 15.02
CA ALA A 333 -2.98 15.55 15.56
C ALA A 333 -4.07 16.61 15.72
N ILE A 334 -5.20 16.40 15.05
CA ILE A 334 -6.34 17.31 15.12
C ILE A 334 -7.47 16.61 15.90
N PRO A 335 -8.13 17.30 16.84
CA PRO A 335 -9.30 16.75 17.52
C PRO A 335 -10.37 16.27 16.55
N PHE A 336 -10.94 15.10 16.81
CA PHE A 336 -11.96 14.49 15.94
C PHE A 336 -13.16 15.42 15.68
N ASP A 337 -13.58 16.16 16.71
CA ASP A 337 -14.72 17.06 16.69
C ASP A 337 -14.57 18.20 15.65
N GLU A 338 -13.34 18.63 15.37
CA GLU A 338 -13.05 19.71 14.41
C GLU A 338 -13.49 19.35 12.98
N PHE A 339 -13.52 18.05 12.65
CA PHE A 339 -13.90 17.56 11.32
C PHE A 339 -15.24 16.82 11.29
N TYR A 340 -15.57 16.13 12.37
CA TYR A 340 -16.67 15.17 12.42
C TYR A 340 -17.70 15.52 13.51
N GLY A 341 -17.79 16.78 13.93
CA GLY A 341 -18.69 17.20 15.02
C GLY A 341 -20.17 16.78 14.86
N LYS A 342 -20.67 16.61 13.63
CA LYS A 342 -22.04 16.08 13.38
C LYS A 342 -22.16 14.55 13.53
N GLU A 343 -21.06 13.83 13.42
CA GLU A 343 -20.97 12.37 13.50
C GLU A 343 -20.42 11.90 14.86
N ASN A 344 -20.16 12.85 15.77
CA ASN A 344 -19.48 12.62 17.02
C ASN A 344 -20.34 11.80 17.98
N GLN A 345 -19.80 10.66 18.42
CA GLN A 345 -20.37 9.88 19.52
C GLN A 345 -19.53 10.12 20.78
N GLU A 346 -20.10 9.88 21.95
CA GLU A 346 -19.46 10.18 23.25
C GLU A 346 -18.05 9.56 23.38
N TYR A 347 -17.83 8.39 22.77
CA TYR A 347 -16.53 7.72 22.78
C TYR A 347 -15.51 8.27 21.76
N MET A 348 -15.88 9.22 20.90
CA MET A 348 -15.02 9.79 19.84
C MET A 348 -14.55 11.21 20.16
N MET A 349 -15.04 11.81 21.26
CA MET A 349 -14.71 13.20 21.64
C MET A 349 -13.23 13.40 22.02
N GLU A 350 -12.58 12.36 22.55
CA GLU A 350 -11.15 12.40 22.94
C GLU A 350 -10.22 11.89 21.83
N GLU A 351 -10.77 11.41 20.72
CA GLU A 351 -9.99 10.85 19.63
C GLU A 351 -9.38 11.96 18.76
N THR A 352 -8.27 11.62 18.10
CA THR A 352 -7.59 12.54 17.18
C THR A 352 -7.39 11.90 15.82
N ILE A 353 -7.36 12.74 14.79
CA ILE A 353 -7.07 12.35 13.42
C ILE A 353 -5.71 12.92 13.05
N LEU A 354 -4.88 12.09 12.40
CA LEU A 354 -3.60 12.54 11.89
C LEU A 354 -3.79 13.30 10.58
N LEU A 355 -3.59 14.61 10.62
CA LEU A 355 -3.57 15.46 9.44
C LEU A 355 -2.16 15.47 8.85
N GLN A 356 -2.02 15.07 7.59
CA GLN A 356 -0.77 15.17 6.85
C GLN A 356 -0.84 16.25 5.76
N GLY A 357 0.25 16.96 5.56
CA GLY A 357 0.39 17.93 4.48
C GLY A 357 1.85 18.17 4.13
N VAL A 358 2.05 18.93 3.05
CA VAL A 358 3.38 19.39 2.63
C VAL A 358 3.30 20.89 2.38
N ILE A 359 4.13 21.64 3.09
CA ILE A 359 4.22 23.09 2.97
C ILE A 359 5.20 23.39 1.84
N ASP A 360 4.72 24.09 0.80
CA ASP A 360 5.53 24.42 -0.38
C ASP A 360 6.77 25.24 0.00
N CYS A 361 6.59 26.32 0.76
CA CYS A 361 7.68 27.15 1.23
C CYS A 361 7.31 27.93 2.49
N TYR A 362 8.26 28.07 3.41
CA TYR A 362 8.23 29.12 4.42
C TYR A 362 9.64 29.64 4.67
N PHE A 363 9.75 30.90 5.07
CA PHE A 363 11.03 31.51 5.40
C PHE A 363 10.92 32.38 6.64
N GLU A 364 12.05 32.54 7.33
CA GLU A 364 12.13 33.30 8.58
C GLU A 364 12.59 34.73 8.31
N GLU A 365 11.85 35.70 8.85
CA GLU A 365 12.26 37.10 9.00
C GLU A 365 12.49 37.39 10.50
N ASP A 366 13.07 38.54 10.85
CA ASP A 366 13.49 38.84 12.24
C ASP A 366 12.34 38.84 13.27
N ASP A 367 11.11 39.07 12.80
CA ASP A 367 9.86 39.24 13.54
C ASP A 367 8.85 38.10 13.36
N GLY A 368 9.16 37.05 12.56
CA GLY A 368 8.26 35.91 12.40
C GLY A 368 8.48 35.09 11.13
N ILE A 369 7.55 34.16 10.87
CA ILE A 369 7.57 33.29 9.69
C ILE A 369 6.66 33.86 8.61
N VAL A 370 7.13 33.83 7.36
CA VAL A 370 6.32 34.06 6.16
C VAL A 370 6.04 32.72 5.48
N LEU A 371 4.76 32.36 5.40
CA LEU A 371 4.28 31.15 4.72
C LEU A 371 3.94 31.47 3.26
N VAL A 372 4.41 30.65 2.33
CA VAL A 372 4.14 30.77 0.89
C VAL A 372 3.65 29.46 0.32
N ASP A 373 2.49 29.51 -0.32
CA ASP A 373 1.89 28.41 -1.06
C ASP A 373 1.86 28.74 -2.55
N TYR A 374 2.39 27.82 -3.36
CA TYR A 374 2.56 27.96 -4.79
C TYR A 374 1.35 27.38 -5.50
N LYS A 375 0.77 28.14 -6.45
CA LYS A 375 -0.38 27.70 -7.22
C LYS A 375 -0.27 28.02 -8.69
N THR A 376 -0.66 27.05 -9.50
CA THR A 376 -0.73 27.16 -10.98
C THR A 376 -2.17 27.28 -11.47
N ASP A 377 -3.11 27.58 -10.57
CA ASP A 377 -4.50 27.87 -10.91
C ASP A 377 -4.60 29.15 -11.74
N TYR A 378 -5.56 29.18 -12.68
CA TYR A 378 -5.92 30.40 -13.38
C TYR A 378 -6.92 31.21 -12.56
N ALA A 379 -6.53 32.42 -12.16
CA ALA A 379 -7.41 33.39 -11.51
C ALA A 379 -7.71 34.54 -12.48
N PRO A 380 -8.96 34.73 -12.93
CA PRO A 380 -9.33 35.90 -13.71
C PRO A 380 -9.08 37.19 -12.92
N LYS A 381 -8.50 38.22 -13.57
CA LYS A 381 -8.25 39.52 -12.94
C LYS A 381 -9.54 40.08 -12.31
N GLY A 382 -9.46 40.47 -11.04
CA GLY A 382 -10.60 40.99 -10.27
C GLY A 382 -11.46 39.95 -9.54
N ARG A 383 -11.16 38.65 -9.62
CA ARG A 383 -11.83 37.57 -8.85
C ARG A 383 -10.89 36.86 -7.87
N GLU A 384 -9.87 37.55 -7.40
CA GLU A 384 -8.85 37.00 -6.49
C GLU A 384 -9.42 36.53 -5.14
N GLY A 385 -10.54 37.12 -4.69
CA GLY A 385 -11.24 36.68 -3.47
C GLY A 385 -11.66 35.20 -3.50
N ILE A 386 -12.04 34.68 -4.67
CA ILE A 386 -12.44 33.27 -4.82
C ILE A 386 -11.25 32.34 -4.53
N ILE A 387 -10.04 32.74 -4.91
CA ILE A 387 -8.82 31.97 -4.65
C ILE A 387 -8.47 32.03 -3.17
N ARG A 388 -8.63 33.20 -2.53
CA ARG A 388 -8.43 33.33 -1.08
C ARG A 388 -9.35 32.38 -0.32
N ASP A 389 -10.66 32.42 -0.58
CA ASP A 389 -11.63 31.57 0.11
C ASP A 389 -11.36 30.08 -0.12
N ARG A 390 -11.00 29.72 -1.35
CA ARG A 390 -10.67 28.34 -1.74
C ARG A 390 -9.47 27.76 -0.97
N TYR A 391 -8.47 28.58 -0.66
CA TYR A 391 -7.20 28.12 -0.07
C TYR A 391 -7.02 28.51 1.40
N LYS A 392 -7.94 29.32 1.95
CA LYS A 392 -7.93 29.75 3.35
C LYS A 392 -7.79 28.58 4.32
N PHE A 393 -8.65 27.57 4.15
CA PHE A 393 -8.65 26.39 5.01
C PHE A 393 -7.30 25.66 5.02
N GLN A 394 -6.68 25.48 3.85
CA GLN A 394 -5.37 24.84 3.73
C GLN A 394 -4.27 25.65 4.44
N LEU A 395 -4.25 26.96 4.22
CA LEU A 395 -3.27 27.85 4.83
C LEU A 395 -3.42 27.99 6.34
N ASP A 396 -4.63 27.88 6.86
CA ASP A 396 -4.87 27.89 8.31
C ASP A 396 -4.25 26.66 8.99
N TYR A 397 -4.37 25.47 8.39
CA TYR A 397 -3.67 24.28 8.90
C TYR A 397 -2.16 24.35 8.73
N TYR A 398 -1.67 24.91 7.62
CA TYR A 398 -0.23 25.11 7.43
C TYR A 398 0.32 26.08 8.46
N THR A 399 -0.44 27.14 8.77
CA THR A 399 -0.11 28.09 9.83
C THR A 399 -0.02 27.38 11.17
N ARG A 400 -1.09 26.68 11.56
CA ARG A 400 -1.12 25.92 12.82
C ARG A 400 0.03 24.92 12.93
N ALA A 401 0.29 24.16 11.86
CA ALA A 401 1.39 23.21 11.82
C ALA A 401 2.74 23.90 12.02
N LEU A 402 2.99 25.04 11.37
CA LEU A 402 4.23 25.79 11.54
C LEU A 402 4.36 26.36 12.95
N GLU A 403 3.30 26.91 13.52
CA GLU A 403 3.33 27.49 14.85
C GLU A 403 3.56 26.42 15.93
N GLU A 404 2.92 25.26 15.81
CA GLU A 404 3.13 24.12 16.72
C GLU A 404 4.54 23.51 16.58
N ILE A 405 5.05 23.36 15.36
CA ILE A 405 6.34 22.69 15.10
C ILE A 405 7.53 23.61 15.40
N THR A 406 7.43 24.88 15.00
CA THR A 406 8.56 25.83 15.08
C THR A 406 8.52 26.70 16.34
N ILE A 407 7.38 26.74 17.04
CA ILE A 407 7.14 27.61 18.21
C ILE A 407 7.35 29.10 17.87
N LYS A 408 7.13 29.46 16.59
CA LYS A 408 7.21 30.83 16.08
C LYS A 408 5.88 31.18 15.40
N GLN A 409 5.48 32.44 15.49
CA GLN A 409 4.25 32.89 14.84
C GLN A 409 4.43 33.07 13.34
N VAL A 410 3.40 32.70 12.58
CA VAL A 410 3.31 33.00 11.16
C VAL A 410 2.70 34.39 11.01
N LYS A 411 3.53 35.36 10.64
CA LYS A 411 3.12 36.77 10.56
C LYS A 411 2.39 37.09 9.26
N ASP A 412 2.80 36.47 8.17
CA ASP A 412 2.28 36.70 6.83
C ASP A 412 2.04 35.37 6.12
N LYS A 413 0.93 35.29 5.38
CA LYS A 413 0.58 34.14 4.55
C LYS A 413 0.33 34.62 3.12
N PHE A 414 0.97 33.98 2.17
CA PHE A 414 0.84 34.31 0.76
C PHE A 414 0.48 33.10 -0.09
N ILE A 415 -0.35 33.34 -1.10
CA ILE A 415 -0.52 32.45 -2.25
C ILE A 415 0.14 33.15 -3.44
N TYR A 416 1.09 32.47 -4.09
CA TYR A 416 1.68 32.96 -5.34
C TYR A 416 1.09 32.24 -6.54
N LEU A 417 0.48 33.01 -7.45
CA LEU A 417 -0.14 32.50 -8.66
C LEU A 417 0.82 32.63 -9.86
N PHE A 418 1.39 31.52 -10.31
CA PHE A 418 2.38 31.52 -11.40
C PHE A 418 1.84 32.04 -12.74
N LEU A 419 0.57 31.76 -13.05
CA LEU A 419 -0.03 32.17 -14.33
C LEU A 419 -0.28 33.68 -14.42
N THR A 420 -0.49 34.36 -13.29
CA THR A 420 -0.80 35.80 -13.25
C THR A 420 0.36 36.63 -12.71
N GLY A 421 1.32 36.02 -12.01
CA GLY A 421 2.42 36.71 -11.34
C GLY A 421 2.00 37.47 -10.07
N VAL A 422 0.80 37.20 -9.55
CA VAL A 422 0.23 37.92 -8.40
C VAL A 422 0.54 37.19 -7.09
N SER A 423 0.97 37.96 -6.08
CA SER A 423 1.07 37.50 -4.69
C SER A 423 -0.17 37.93 -3.93
N LEU A 424 -0.99 36.97 -3.49
CA LEU A 424 -2.18 37.22 -2.69
C LEU A 424 -1.84 37.06 -1.21
N GLN A 425 -1.84 38.16 -0.47
CA GLN A 425 -1.83 38.11 1.00
C GLN A 425 -3.22 37.69 1.50
N MET A 426 -3.24 36.86 2.54
CA MET A 426 -4.44 36.21 3.09
C MET A 426 -4.94 36.82 4.38
#